data_AF-A0A2P8E0I8-F1
#
_entry.id   AF-A0A2P8E0I8-F1
#
_cell.length_a   1.000
_cell.length_b   1.000
_cell.length_c   1.000
_cell.angle_alpha   90.00
_cell.angle_beta   90.00
_cell.angle_gamma   90.00
#
_symmetry.space_group_name_H-M   'P 1'
#
loop_
_entity.id
_entity.type
_entity.pdbx_description
1 polymer ?
#
loop_
_entity_poly.entity_id
_entity_poly.type
_entity_poly.pdbx_seq_one_letter_code
_entity_poly.pdbx_strand_id
1 'polypeptide(L)'
;MQRVIFLFLLFSMNHVLYAQVLENYQNNILISKNRSIFKKYHSAKFEIDLQNFPESNMYFEIPGGSSVFMDGKLWVFAERDTTIIKSLMELKQEIDALIPSSVRVDVINDVAVLDGLQVMKGFFGQKRLENYDPPKNVIEWELREVDDFDDFFILATVLLLFLAAIYKGVFPNVLDLIIRPQTVISADDFSETGSIQKFFTLDVLFYLLLMNLGISLLVMLYVHVTGISIFVDLGNSDINSLFFIWFLLSIGLALLAVFKFLFLKAVVYLFDLSKFDFAHFFYLLRIISISMMVMLSFSLFFFFNNYSVLVNFFEIGVRSFFWVYLFGVFFMFLIMVNRVPFKNYHLIAYICTAELIPFLIIAKLIMG
;
A
#
# COMPACT_ATOMS: atom_id res chain seq x y z
N MET A 1 -81.91 17.59 -3.03
CA MET A 1 -80.61 18.09 -3.53
C MET A 1 -79.43 17.80 -2.59
N GLN A 2 -79.48 18.11 -1.29
CA GLN A 2 -78.36 17.88 -0.35
C GLN A 2 -77.84 16.44 -0.28
N ARG A 3 -78.72 15.42 -0.34
CA ARG A 3 -78.30 13.99 -0.31
C ARG A 3 -77.56 13.53 -1.58
N VAL A 4 -77.84 14.16 -2.73
CA VAL A 4 -77.17 13.85 -4.01
C VAL A 4 -75.80 14.50 -4.06
N ILE A 5 -75.67 15.72 -3.52
CA ILE A 5 -74.39 16.42 -3.38
C ILE A 5 -73.45 15.65 -2.44
N PHE A 6 -73.97 15.10 -1.34
CA PHE A 6 -73.17 14.28 -0.41
C PHE A 6 -72.67 12.98 -1.04
N LEU A 7 -73.50 12.30 -1.84
CA LEU A 7 -73.10 11.11 -2.60
C LEU A 7 -72.07 11.43 -3.71
N PHE A 8 -72.17 12.60 -4.34
CA PHE A 8 -71.20 13.05 -5.33
C PHE A 8 -69.85 13.44 -4.70
N LEU A 9 -69.88 14.01 -3.48
CA LEU A 9 -68.68 14.33 -2.68
C LEU A 9 -67.94 13.08 -2.19
N LEU A 10 -68.67 12.01 -1.83
CA LEU A 10 -68.08 10.71 -1.48
C LEU A 10 -67.42 10.03 -2.70
N PHE A 11 -67.96 10.23 -3.90
CA PHE A 11 -67.37 9.68 -5.13
C PHE A 11 -66.11 10.43 -5.56
N SER A 12 -65.98 11.72 -5.24
CA SER A 12 -64.80 12.54 -5.59
C SER A 12 -63.58 12.34 -4.68
N MET A 13 -63.70 11.62 -3.55
CA MET A 13 -62.57 11.34 -2.65
C MET A 13 -61.71 10.12 -3.07
N ASN A 14 -62.05 9.42 -4.15
CA ASN A 14 -61.34 8.21 -4.60
C ASN A 14 -60.02 8.45 -5.37
N HIS A 15 -59.51 9.67 -5.46
CA HIS A 15 -58.34 9.99 -6.29
C HIS A 15 -57.06 10.39 -5.55
N VAL A 16 -56.95 10.06 -4.26
CA VAL A 16 -55.66 10.20 -3.56
C VAL A 16 -55.27 8.87 -2.90
N LEU A 17 -54.92 7.90 -3.74
CA LEU A 17 -54.21 6.70 -3.29
C LEU A 17 -52.78 7.11 -2.94
N TYR A 18 -52.56 7.42 -1.67
CA TYR A 18 -51.22 7.50 -1.10
C TYR A 18 -50.60 6.10 -1.09
N ALA A 19 -49.27 6.03 -1.30
CA ALA A 19 -48.54 4.78 -1.27
C ALA A 19 -48.86 4.01 0.03
N GLN A 20 -49.31 2.76 -0.11
CA GLN A 20 -49.70 1.94 1.02
C GLN A 20 -48.64 0.86 1.25
N VAL A 21 -47.94 0.95 2.38
CA VAL A 21 -47.04 -0.10 2.85
C VAL A 21 -47.88 -1.21 3.48
N LEU A 22 -47.80 -2.40 2.92
CA LEU A 22 -48.50 -3.61 3.38
C LEU A 22 -47.65 -4.37 4.39
N GLU A 23 -46.35 -4.49 4.14
CA GLU A 23 -45.40 -5.14 5.05
C GLU A 23 -44.08 -4.36 5.07
N ASN A 24 -43.51 -4.20 6.27
CA ASN A 24 -42.22 -3.57 6.48
C ASN A 24 -41.23 -4.63 7.01
N TYR A 25 -40.18 -4.89 6.24
CA TYR A 25 -39.19 -5.93 6.55
C TYR A 25 -38.03 -5.42 7.40
N GLN A 26 -37.98 -4.12 7.74
CA GLN A 26 -36.86 -3.50 8.45
C GLN A 26 -36.52 -4.17 9.78
N ASN A 27 -37.54 -4.58 10.54
CA ASN A 27 -37.34 -5.23 11.83
C ASN A 27 -36.80 -6.67 11.72
N ASN A 28 -36.89 -7.28 10.53
CA ASN A 28 -36.43 -8.64 10.26
C ASN A 28 -35.02 -8.67 9.64
N ILE A 29 -34.39 -7.51 9.44
CA ILE A 29 -33.04 -7.41 8.88
C ILE A 29 -32.01 -7.71 9.97
N LEU A 30 -31.35 -8.85 9.83
CA LEU A 30 -30.22 -9.22 10.68
C LEU A 30 -28.94 -8.60 10.11
N ILE A 31 -28.54 -7.47 10.67
CA ILE A 31 -27.28 -6.80 10.31
C ILE A 31 -26.15 -7.43 11.11
N SER A 32 -25.20 -8.04 10.42
CA SER A 32 -23.97 -8.56 11.00
C SER A 32 -22.78 -7.74 10.54
N LYS A 33 -21.98 -7.28 11.51
CA LYS A 33 -20.71 -6.61 11.25
C LYS A 33 -19.61 -7.65 11.38
N ASN A 34 -19.18 -8.21 10.25
CA ASN A 34 -18.18 -9.26 10.29
C ASN A 34 -16.78 -8.66 10.15
N ARG A 35 -15.91 -8.97 11.11
CA ARG A 35 -14.49 -8.62 11.05
C ARG A 35 -13.74 -9.85 10.57
N SER A 36 -13.62 -10.02 9.26
CA SER A 36 -12.60 -10.90 8.72
C SER A 36 -11.23 -10.23 8.93
N ILE A 37 -10.21 -11.04 9.21
CA ILE A 37 -8.81 -10.60 9.41
C ILE A 37 -8.31 -9.78 8.19
N PHE A 38 -8.95 -9.94 7.02
CA PHE A 38 -8.54 -9.32 5.77
C PHE A 38 -9.43 -8.16 5.27
N LYS A 39 -10.72 -8.08 5.62
CA LYS A 39 -11.61 -6.96 5.27
C LYS A 39 -12.75 -6.82 6.28
N LYS A 40 -13.14 -5.57 6.58
CA LYS A 40 -14.37 -5.25 7.30
C LYS A 40 -15.47 -5.17 6.24
N TYR A 41 -16.49 -6.01 6.34
CA TYR A 41 -17.69 -5.88 5.51
C TYR A 41 -18.93 -5.93 6.39
N HIS A 42 -19.95 -5.23 5.94
CA HIS A 42 -21.27 -5.24 6.54
C HIS A 42 -22.14 -6.19 5.73
N SER A 43 -22.89 -7.06 6.42
CA SER A 43 -23.90 -7.88 5.75
C SER A 43 -25.24 -7.76 6.44
N ALA A 44 -26.31 -7.77 5.64
CA ALA A 44 -27.68 -7.81 6.09
C ALA A 44 -28.36 -9.05 5.52
N LYS A 45 -29.05 -9.79 6.37
CA LYS A 45 -29.78 -11.01 5.98
C LYS A 45 -31.24 -10.91 6.39
N PHE A 46 -32.14 -11.20 5.48
CA PHE A 46 -33.58 -11.24 5.74
C PHE A 46 -34.28 -12.19 4.77
N GLU A 47 -35.51 -12.58 5.12
CA GLU A 47 -36.35 -13.43 4.27
C GLU A 47 -37.58 -12.64 3.83
N ILE A 48 -37.88 -12.69 2.53
CA ILE A 48 -39.02 -12.01 1.92
C ILE A 48 -40.08 -13.05 1.58
N ASP A 49 -41.32 -12.81 1.96
CA ASP A 49 -42.45 -13.66 1.59
C ASP A 49 -43.01 -13.26 0.22
N LEU A 50 -43.03 -14.23 -0.70
CA LEU A 50 -43.54 -14.05 -2.05
C LEU A 50 -45.00 -14.47 -2.21
N GLN A 51 -45.63 -15.14 -1.23
CA GLN A 51 -47.02 -15.63 -1.37
C GLN A 51 -48.05 -14.56 -1.05
N ASN A 52 -47.83 -13.80 0.02
CA ASN A 52 -48.79 -12.81 0.47
C ASN A 52 -48.82 -11.60 -0.49
N PHE A 53 -50.01 -11.04 -0.75
CA PHE A 53 -50.23 -9.86 -1.60
C PHE A 53 -49.60 -9.95 -3.01
N PRO A 54 -50.10 -10.85 -3.88
CA PRO A 54 -49.49 -11.14 -5.19
C PRO A 54 -49.45 -9.96 -6.17
N GLU A 55 -50.34 -8.98 -6.01
CA GLU A 55 -50.42 -7.78 -6.85
C GLU A 55 -49.61 -6.59 -6.30
N SER A 56 -48.85 -6.80 -5.21
CA SER A 56 -48.03 -5.76 -4.59
C SER A 56 -46.67 -5.59 -5.27
N ASN A 57 -46.03 -4.46 -4.99
CA ASN A 57 -44.66 -4.17 -5.39
C ASN A 57 -43.71 -4.29 -4.20
N MET A 58 -42.51 -4.78 -4.47
CA MET A 58 -41.38 -4.72 -3.54
C MET A 58 -40.61 -3.43 -3.77
N TYR A 59 -40.23 -2.76 -2.69
CA TYR A 59 -39.42 -1.56 -2.64
C TYR A 59 -38.10 -1.90 -1.93
N PHE A 60 -36.99 -1.67 -2.61
CA PHE A 60 -35.65 -1.81 -2.08
C PHE A 60 -34.94 -0.47 -2.18
N GLU A 61 -34.41 0.04 -1.08
CA GLU A 61 -33.45 1.14 -1.05
C GLU A 61 -32.11 0.55 -0.66
N ILE A 62 -31.16 0.53 -1.60
CA ILE A 62 -29.89 -0.16 -1.48
C ILE A 62 -28.77 0.88 -1.52
N PRO A 63 -27.90 0.94 -0.48
CA PRO A 63 -26.79 1.88 -0.46
C PRO A 63 -25.71 1.51 -1.50
N GLY A 64 -25.00 2.50 -2.02
CA GLY A 64 -23.91 2.31 -2.98
C GLY A 64 -22.78 1.40 -2.46
N GLY A 65 -22.14 0.67 -3.37
CA GLY A 65 -21.15 -0.37 -3.07
C GLY A 65 -21.76 -1.67 -2.53
N SER A 66 -23.08 -1.87 -2.65
CA SER A 66 -23.73 -3.09 -2.15
C SER A 66 -23.98 -4.11 -3.25
N SER A 67 -23.66 -5.37 -2.95
CA SER A 67 -24.07 -6.54 -3.72
C SER A 67 -25.28 -7.21 -3.06
N VAL A 68 -26.38 -7.37 -3.80
CA VAL A 68 -27.59 -8.05 -3.33
C VAL A 68 -27.67 -9.44 -3.95
N PHE A 69 -27.73 -10.45 -3.09
CA PHE A 69 -27.90 -11.84 -3.46
C PHE A 69 -29.29 -12.32 -3.06
N MET A 70 -29.95 -13.05 -3.96
CA MET A 70 -31.21 -13.74 -3.70
C MET A 70 -30.98 -15.24 -3.84
N ASP A 71 -31.18 -15.96 -2.74
CA ASP A 71 -30.93 -17.42 -2.64
C ASP A 71 -29.56 -17.86 -3.19
N GLY A 72 -28.52 -17.05 -2.91
CA GLY A 72 -27.15 -17.29 -3.34
C GLY A 72 -26.83 -16.92 -4.79
N LYS A 73 -27.79 -16.44 -5.59
CA LYS A 73 -27.55 -15.86 -6.92
C LYS A 73 -27.40 -14.35 -6.81
N LEU A 74 -26.41 -13.77 -7.51
CA LEU A 74 -26.26 -12.32 -7.59
C LEU A 74 -27.46 -11.74 -8.35
N TRP A 75 -28.18 -10.82 -7.71
CA TRP A 75 -29.35 -10.18 -8.30
C TRP A 75 -29.00 -8.79 -8.82
N VAL A 76 -28.41 -7.95 -7.98
CA VAL A 76 -28.05 -6.56 -8.33
C VAL A 76 -26.73 -6.18 -7.68
N PHE A 77 -25.90 -5.46 -8.43
CA PHE A 77 -24.79 -4.70 -7.91
C PHE A 77 -25.11 -3.20 -8.01
N ALA A 78 -25.14 -2.52 -6.86
CA ALA A 78 -25.47 -1.11 -6.75
C ALA A 78 -24.19 -0.28 -6.57
N GLU A 79 -23.67 0.32 -7.64
CA GLU A 79 -22.49 1.21 -7.58
C GLU A 79 -22.76 2.50 -6.80
N ARG A 80 -24.01 2.98 -6.83
CA ARG A 80 -24.51 4.18 -6.16
C ARG A 80 -25.76 3.85 -5.36
N ASP A 81 -26.22 4.78 -4.53
CA ASP A 81 -27.50 4.62 -3.83
C ASP A 81 -28.62 4.41 -4.87
N THR A 82 -29.30 3.27 -4.77
CA THR A 82 -30.29 2.82 -5.76
C THR A 82 -31.60 2.45 -5.10
N THR A 83 -32.69 2.92 -5.69
CA THR A 83 -34.04 2.50 -5.32
C THR A 83 -34.61 1.61 -6.41
N ILE A 84 -34.99 0.39 -6.04
CA ILE A 84 -35.57 -0.59 -6.95
C ILE A 84 -37.00 -0.86 -6.51
N ILE A 85 -37.95 -0.63 -7.41
CA ILE A 85 -39.34 -1.05 -7.22
C ILE A 85 -39.67 -2.08 -8.27
N LYS A 86 -40.10 -3.26 -7.83
CA LYS A 86 -40.42 -4.36 -8.74
C LYS A 86 -41.73 -5.03 -8.37
N SER A 87 -42.51 -5.41 -9.38
CA SER A 87 -43.72 -6.20 -9.17
C SER A 87 -43.35 -7.57 -8.62
N LEU A 88 -44.11 -8.05 -7.63
CA LEU A 88 -43.89 -9.40 -7.07
C LEU A 88 -44.06 -10.49 -8.14
N MET A 89 -44.86 -10.23 -9.17
CA MET A 89 -45.06 -11.14 -10.30
C MET A 89 -43.81 -11.23 -11.20
N GLU A 90 -43.14 -10.11 -11.45
CA GLU A 90 -41.89 -10.07 -12.22
C GLU A 90 -40.75 -10.72 -11.44
N LEU A 91 -40.67 -10.42 -10.14
CA LEU A 91 -39.66 -11.01 -9.25
C LEU A 91 -39.79 -12.55 -9.17
N LYS A 92 -41.03 -13.08 -9.14
CA LYS A 92 -41.30 -14.53 -9.22
C LYS A 92 -40.95 -15.18 -10.56
N GLN A 93 -40.94 -14.41 -11.65
CA GLN A 93 -40.55 -14.94 -12.96
C GLN A 93 -39.03 -15.02 -13.11
N GLU A 94 -38.30 -14.08 -12.49
CA GLU A 94 -36.83 -14.08 -12.50
C GLU A 94 -36.22 -15.08 -11.51
N ILE A 95 -36.87 -15.28 -10.37
CA ILE A 95 -36.47 -16.26 -9.37
C ILE A 95 -37.24 -17.55 -9.70
N ASP A 96 -36.59 -18.46 -10.44
CA ASP A 96 -37.08 -19.78 -10.88
C ASP A 96 -38.34 -20.27 -10.13
N ALA A 97 -39.41 -20.56 -10.87
CA ALA A 97 -40.78 -20.84 -10.40
C ALA A 97 -40.97 -22.05 -9.44
N LEU A 98 -39.89 -22.66 -8.96
CA LEU A 98 -39.84 -23.89 -8.15
C LEU A 98 -39.30 -23.70 -6.72
N ILE A 99 -39.02 -22.48 -6.28
CA ILE A 99 -38.38 -22.15 -4.98
C ILE A 99 -39.42 -21.51 -4.01
N PRO A 100 -39.34 -21.74 -2.67
CA PRO A 100 -40.50 -21.83 -1.77
C PRO A 100 -41.13 -20.48 -1.38
N SER A 101 -42.12 -20.53 -0.49
CA SER A 101 -42.92 -19.41 0.01
C SER A 101 -42.15 -18.14 0.40
N SER A 102 -40.88 -18.29 0.81
CA SER A 102 -39.98 -17.20 1.15
C SER A 102 -38.63 -17.32 0.43
N VAL A 103 -38.03 -16.18 0.11
CA VAL A 103 -36.69 -16.08 -0.49
C VAL A 103 -35.74 -15.40 0.47
N ARG A 104 -34.56 -15.99 0.67
CA ARG A 104 -33.48 -15.37 1.45
C ARG A 104 -32.76 -14.32 0.62
N VAL A 105 -32.60 -13.13 1.20
CA VAL A 105 -31.85 -12.03 0.62
C VAL A 105 -30.67 -11.70 1.51
N ASP A 106 -29.48 -11.71 0.91
CA ASP A 106 -28.22 -11.35 1.54
C ASP A 106 -27.67 -10.09 0.85
N VAL A 107 -27.48 -9.01 1.60
CA VAL A 107 -26.86 -7.78 1.11
C VAL A 107 -25.48 -7.66 1.72
N ILE A 108 -24.45 -7.45 0.89
CA ILE A 108 -23.05 -7.34 1.32
C ILE A 108 -22.50 -6.00 0.84
N ASN A 109 -21.90 -5.22 1.75
CA ASN A 109 -21.25 -3.96 1.44
C ASN A 109 -19.87 -3.90 2.10
N ASP A 110 -18.86 -3.50 1.34
CA ASP A 110 -17.45 -3.43 1.73
C ASP A 110 -16.98 -2.02 2.13
N VAL A 111 -17.72 -0.96 1.78
CA VAL A 111 -17.32 0.44 2.00
C VAL A 111 -18.25 1.19 2.97
N ALA A 112 -19.56 0.94 2.92
CA ALA A 112 -20.58 1.71 3.64
C ALA A 112 -21.28 0.93 4.78
N VAL A 113 -21.76 1.68 5.78
CA VAL A 113 -22.66 1.15 6.80
C VAL A 113 -24.04 0.97 6.17
N LEU A 114 -24.65 -0.21 6.37
CA LEU A 114 -25.98 -0.57 5.81
C LEU A 114 -27.15 0.22 6.45
N ASP A 115 -26.91 1.38 7.06
CA ASP A 115 -27.92 2.19 7.77
C ASP A 115 -28.99 2.78 6.82
N GLY A 116 -28.73 2.77 5.51
CA GLY A 116 -29.69 3.19 4.46
C GLY A 116 -30.47 2.05 3.79
N LEU A 117 -30.26 0.79 4.18
CA LEU A 117 -30.99 -0.34 3.58
C LEU A 117 -32.45 -0.32 4.06
N GLN A 118 -33.39 -0.16 3.13
CA GLN A 118 -34.83 -0.26 3.42
C GLN A 118 -35.52 -1.26 2.50
N VAL A 119 -36.36 -2.11 3.09
CA VAL A 119 -37.12 -3.11 2.34
C VAL A 119 -38.58 -3.09 2.77
N MET A 120 -39.45 -2.79 1.80
CA MET A 120 -40.89 -2.67 2.03
C MET A 120 -41.68 -3.35 0.93
N LYS A 121 -42.90 -3.76 1.26
CA LYS A 121 -43.85 -4.33 0.30
C LYS A 121 -45.12 -3.52 0.35
N GLY A 122 -45.65 -3.14 -0.81
CA GLY A 122 -46.78 -2.22 -0.86
C GLY A 122 -47.20 -1.79 -2.25
N PHE A 123 -48.19 -0.92 -2.31
CA PHE A 123 -48.59 -0.24 -3.53
C PHE A 123 -47.91 1.12 -3.59
N PHE A 124 -46.81 1.20 -4.33
CA PHE A 124 -46.09 2.44 -4.59
C PHE A 124 -46.54 2.98 -5.94
N GLY A 125 -47.22 4.13 -5.96
CA GLY A 125 -47.73 4.74 -7.19
C GLY A 125 -46.61 5.08 -8.17
N GLN A 126 -46.90 5.06 -9.47
CA GLN A 126 -45.99 5.28 -10.62
C GLN A 126 -45.32 6.67 -10.69
N LYS A 127 -45.06 7.36 -9.58
CA LYS A 127 -44.33 8.63 -9.60
C LYS A 127 -42.83 8.37 -9.60
N ARG A 128 -42.30 8.35 -10.83
CA ARG A 128 -40.90 8.51 -11.25
C ARG A 128 -39.94 7.49 -10.62
N LEU A 129 -39.85 6.35 -11.28
CA LEU A 129 -38.80 5.36 -11.07
C LEU A 129 -37.91 5.39 -12.31
N GLU A 130 -36.63 5.65 -12.12
CA GLU A 130 -35.63 5.21 -13.11
C GLU A 130 -35.74 3.70 -13.15
N ASN A 131 -36.25 3.16 -14.27
CA ASN A 131 -36.21 1.73 -14.50
C ASN A 131 -34.74 1.31 -14.48
N TYR A 132 -34.34 0.58 -13.43
CA TYR A 132 -33.09 -0.16 -13.45
C TYR A 132 -33.27 -1.29 -14.47
N ASP A 133 -32.76 -1.07 -15.68
CA ASP A 133 -32.51 -2.16 -16.60
C ASP A 133 -31.38 -3.00 -16.00
N PRO A 134 -31.62 -4.30 -15.67
CA PRO A 134 -30.53 -5.15 -15.22
C PRO A 134 -29.46 -5.17 -16.30
N PRO A 135 -28.16 -5.01 -15.94
CA PRO A 135 -27.10 -5.12 -16.92
C PRO A 135 -27.24 -6.48 -17.59
N LYS A 136 -27.56 -6.46 -18.89
CA LYS A 136 -27.48 -7.67 -19.72
C LYS A 136 -26.12 -8.27 -19.47
N ASN A 137 -26.07 -9.59 -19.24
CA ASN A 137 -24.88 -10.42 -19.02
C ASN A 137 -23.76 -10.17 -20.04
N VAL A 138 -23.11 -9.02 -19.96
CA VAL A 138 -21.83 -8.74 -20.55
C VAL A 138 -20.91 -8.93 -19.37
N ILE A 139 -20.18 -10.04 -19.38
CA ILE A 139 -18.95 -10.15 -18.61
C ILE A 139 -18.03 -9.11 -19.27
N GLU A 140 -18.22 -7.84 -18.90
CA GLU A 140 -17.20 -6.84 -19.12
C GLU A 140 -16.07 -7.27 -18.22
N TRP A 141 -14.99 -7.72 -18.85
CA TRP A 141 -13.73 -7.91 -18.16
C TRP A 141 -13.37 -6.54 -17.61
N GLU A 142 -13.67 -6.29 -16.34
CA GLU A 142 -13.15 -5.13 -15.64
C GLU A 142 -11.63 -5.21 -15.80
N LEU A 143 -11.09 -4.22 -16.51
CA LEU A 143 -9.66 -4.01 -16.57
C LEU A 143 -9.23 -3.84 -15.12
N ARG A 144 -8.34 -4.72 -14.65
CA ARG A 144 -7.70 -4.59 -13.33
C ARG A 144 -7.27 -3.13 -13.18
N GLU A 145 -7.64 -2.48 -12.08
CA GLU A 145 -7.06 -1.20 -11.71
C GLU A 145 -5.54 -1.38 -11.67
N VAL A 146 -4.85 -0.84 -12.68
CA VAL A 146 -3.40 -0.86 -12.77
C VAL A 146 -2.93 0.25 -11.86
N ASP A 147 -2.20 -0.13 -10.82
CA ASP A 147 -1.46 0.83 -10.03
C ASP A 147 -0.18 1.18 -10.80
N ASP A 148 -0.06 2.43 -11.24
CA ASP A 148 1.12 2.94 -11.94
C ASP A 148 2.41 2.73 -11.12
N PHE A 149 2.29 2.66 -9.79
CA PHE A 149 3.41 2.38 -8.90
C PHE A 149 3.94 0.94 -9.05
N ASP A 150 3.05 -0.04 -9.24
CA ASP A 150 3.45 -1.45 -9.41
C ASP A 150 4.30 -1.61 -10.67
N ASP A 151 3.84 -1.02 -11.78
CA ASP A 151 4.56 -1.04 -13.06
C ASP A 151 5.89 -0.29 -12.96
N PHE A 152 5.88 0.89 -12.32
CA PHE A 152 7.10 1.64 -12.03
C PHE A 152 8.10 0.81 -11.21
N PHE A 153 7.68 0.17 -10.11
CA PHE A 153 8.57 -0.57 -9.22
C PHE A 153 9.23 -1.75 -9.92
N ILE A 154 8.47 -2.48 -10.75
CA ILE A 154 8.98 -3.59 -11.56
C ILE A 154 10.00 -3.07 -12.59
N LEU A 155 9.65 -2.03 -13.35
CA LEU A 155 10.54 -1.45 -14.37
C LEU A 155 11.82 -0.88 -13.74
N ALA A 156 11.72 -0.15 -12.63
CA ALA A 156 12.85 0.41 -11.90
C ALA A 156 13.76 -0.67 -11.34
N THR A 157 13.19 -1.78 -10.83
CA THR A 157 13.97 -2.94 -10.39
C THR A 157 14.75 -3.57 -11.54
N VAL A 158 14.10 -3.79 -12.69
CA VAL A 158 14.76 -4.36 -13.89
C VAL A 158 15.88 -3.43 -14.35
N LEU A 159 15.63 -2.12 -14.40
CA LEU A 159 16.63 -1.13 -14.75
C LEU A 159 17.81 -1.15 -13.76
N LEU A 160 17.55 -1.24 -12.46
CA LEU A 160 18.58 -1.30 -11.43
C LEU A 160 19.45 -2.55 -11.55
N LEU A 161 18.83 -3.72 -11.78
CA LEU A 161 19.55 -4.98 -12.03
C LEU A 161 20.37 -4.91 -13.32
N PHE A 162 19.84 -4.26 -14.36
CA PHE A 162 20.55 -4.03 -15.61
C PHE A 162 21.78 -3.12 -15.41
N LEU A 163 21.65 -2.01 -14.67
CA LEU A 163 22.79 -1.17 -14.30
C LEU A 163 23.82 -1.94 -13.46
N ALA A 164 23.38 -2.79 -12.54
CA ALA A 164 24.26 -3.64 -11.75
C ALA A 164 25.01 -4.67 -12.63
N ALA A 165 24.35 -5.22 -13.65
CA ALA A 165 24.99 -6.11 -14.62
C ALA A 165 26.03 -5.38 -15.48
N ILE A 166 25.74 -4.16 -15.95
CA ILE A 166 26.71 -3.31 -16.64
C ILE A 166 27.90 -3.03 -15.73
N TYR A 167 27.65 -2.62 -14.49
CA TYR A 167 28.70 -2.33 -13.52
C TYR A 167 29.61 -3.54 -13.28
N LYS A 168 29.03 -4.73 -13.13
CA LYS A 168 29.76 -6.00 -13.04
C LYS A 168 30.64 -6.25 -14.27
N GLY A 169 30.14 -5.93 -15.47
CA GLY A 169 30.88 -6.10 -16.72
C GLY A 169 32.04 -5.12 -16.89
N VAL A 170 31.83 -3.84 -16.54
CA VAL A 170 32.83 -2.78 -16.71
C VAL A 170 33.87 -2.77 -15.58
N PHE A 171 33.46 -3.04 -14.33
CA PHE A 171 34.30 -2.98 -13.13
C PHE A 171 34.24 -4.27 -12.29
N PRO A 172 34.60 -5.45 -12.85
CA PRO A 172 34.43 -6.73 -12.16
C PRO A 172 35.20 -6.82 -10.84
N ASN A 173 36.43 -6.31 -10.78
CA ASN A 173 37.29 -6.40 -9.60
C ASN A 173 36.79 -5.53 -8.43
N VAL A 174 36.21 -4.36 -8.75
CA VAL A 174 35.71 -3.41 -7.74
C VAL A 174 34.43 -3.94 -7.12
N LEU A 175 33.53 -4.48 -7.95
CA LEU A 175 32.31 -5.13 -7.47
C LEU A 175 32.62 -6.34 -6.58
N ASP A 176 33.58 -7.17 -6.96
CA ASP A 176 33.94 -8.37 -6.19
C ASP A 176 34.56 -8.02 -4.83
N LEU A 177 35.38 -6.96 -4.79
CA LEU A 177 35.91 -6.41 -3.54
C LEU A 177 34.81 -5.89 -2.61
N ILE A 178 33.74 -5.36 -3.17
CA ILE A 178 32.67 -4.69 -2.42
C ILE A 178 31.58 -5.67 -1.99
N ILE A 179 31.15 -6.62 -2.83
CA ILE A 179 30.02 -7.50 -2.51
C ILE A 179 30.44 -8.68 -1.62
N ARG A 180 31.71 -9.08 -1.63
CA ARG A 180 32.18 -10.21 -0.81
C ARG A 180 32.05 -9.89 0.70
N PRO A 181 31.23 -10.62 1.46
CA PRO A 181 31.10 -10.39 2.90
C PRO A 181 32.40 -10.72 3.66
N GLN A 182 33.25 -11.60 3.12
CA GLN A 182 34.54 -11.97 3.71
C GLN A 182 35.51 -10.77 3.80
N THR A 183 35.44 -9.82 2.86
CA THR A 183 36.30 -8.64 2.85
C THR A 183 35.89 -7.61 3.90
N VAL A 184 34.69 -7.70 4.47
CA VAL A 184 34.30 -6.94 5.68
C VAL A 184 35.16 -7.37 6.87
N ILE A 185 35.62 -8.62 6.90
CA ILE A 185 36.38 -9.18 8.03
C ILE A 185 37.89 -9.10 7.77
N SER A 186 38.33 -9.31 6.52
CA SER A 186 39.74 -9.16 6.11
C SER A 186 40.06 -7.72 5.72
N ALA A 187 40.64 -6.96 6.64
CA ALA A 187 40.97 -5.54 6.48
C ALA A 187 42.25 -5.27 5.64
N ASP A 188 42.58 -6.12 4.67
CA ASP A 188 43.89 -6.08 4.00
C ASP A 188 44.04 -4.95 2.97
N ASP A 189 42.94 -4.34 2.49
CA ASP A 189 43.00 -3.37 1.38
C ASP A 189 43.09 -1.88 1.79
N PHE A 190 43.31 -1.58 3.06
CA PHE A 190 43.06 -0.24 3.61
C PHE A 190 44.28 0.64 3.87
N SER A 191 45.49 0.25 3.45
CA SER A 191 46.72 0.91 3.93
C SER A 191 47.57 1.68 2.93
N GLU A 192 47.37 1.57 1.60
CA GLU A 192 48.51 1.91 0.70
C GLU A 192 48.32 2.93 -0.44
N THR A 193 47.20 3.64 -0.65
CA THR A 193 47.23 4.66 -1.74
C THR A 193 46.25 5.81 -1.57
N GLY A 194 46.72 7.03 -1.92
CA GLY A 194 46.10 8.33 -1.65
C GLY A 194 44.57 8.41 -1.78
N SER A 195 43.93 8.77 -0.66
CA SER A 195 42.49 8.62 -0.43
C SER A 195 41.58 9.50 -1.31
N ILE A 196 42.04 10.69 -1.69
CA ILE A 196 41.17 11.68 -2.35
C ILE A 196 40.94 11.32 -3.82
N GLN A 197 42.01 11.03 -4.55
CA GLN A 197 41.92 10.76 -5.99
C GLN A 197 41.15 9.46 -6.25
N LYS A 198 41.21 8.50 -5.30
CA LYS A 198 40.46 7.24 -5.32
C LYS A 198 38.96 7.37 -5.02
N PHE A 199 38.51 8.40 -4.30
CA PHE A 199 37.07 8.55 -4.02
C PHE A 199 36.31 9.07 -5.25
N PHE A 200 36.93 9.97 -6.00
CA PHE A 200 36.35 10.58 -7.20
C PHE A 200 36.64 9.79 -8.48
N THR A 201 37.10 8.54 -8.37
CA THR A 201 37.18 7.67 -9.53
C THR A 201 35.79 7.25 -10.00
N LEU A 202 35.65 7.07 -11.31
CA LEU A 202 34.36 6.84 -11.95
C LEU A 202 33.68 5.54 -11.46
N ASP A 203 34.47 4.51 -11.14
CA ASP A 203 34.01 3.24 -10.58
C ASP A 203 33.34 3.38 -9.21
N VAL A 204 33.91 4.21 -8.33
CA VAL A 204 33.38 4.50 -6.98
C VAL A 204 32.14 5.38 -7.06
N LEU A 205 32.17 6.43 -7.88
CA LEU A 205 31.03 7.32 -8.06
C LEU A 205 29.84 6.58 -8.67
N PHE A 206 30.07 5.73 -9.67
CA PHE A 206 29.02 4.91 -10.26
C PHE A 206 28.45 3.91 -9.26
N TYR A 207 29.30 3.28 -8.46
CA TYR A 207 28.85 2.39 -7.38
C TYR A 207 28.00 3.13 -6.35
N LEU A 208 28.46 4.30 -5.89
CA LEU A 208 27.73 5.14 -4.95
C LEU A 208 26.37 5.55 -5.53
N LEU A 209 26.30 5.90 -6.81
CA LEU A 209 25.03 6.18 -7.49
C LEU A 209 24.11 4.96 -7.52
N LEU A 210 24.63 3.78 -7.88
CA LEU A 210 23.87 2.53 -7.93
C LEU A 210 23.28 2.16 -6.55
N MET A 211 24.07 2.35 -5.50
CA MET A 211 23.61 2.14 -4.13
C MET A 211 22.49 3.09 -3.74
N ASN A 212 22.63 4.37 -4.08
CA ASN A 212 21.60 5.37 -3.78
C ASN A 212 20.33 5.19 -4.62
N LEU A 213 20.43 4.68 -5.85
CA LEU A 213 19.26 4.26 -6.64
C LEU A 213 18.49 3.13 -5.94
N GLY A 214 19.20 2.13 -5.39
CA GLY A 214 18.58 1.04 -4.64
C GLY A 214 17.92 1.49 -3.34
N ILE A 215 18.60 2.34 -2.56
CA ILE A 215 18.04 2.92 -1.32
C ILE A 215 16.81 3.78 -1.64
N SER A 216 16.90 4.64 -2.68
CA SER A 216 15.80 5.48 -3.15
C SER A 216 14.57 4.63 -3.54
N LEU A 217 14.79 3.51 -4.23
CA LEU A 217 13.71 2.58 -4.61
C LEU A 217 13.03 1.96 -3.37
N LEU A 218 13.81 1.52 -2.38
CA LEU A 218 13.28 1.01 -1.12
C LEU A 218 12.51 2.07 -0.32
N VAL A 219 12.96 3.31 -0.33
CA VAL A 219 12.28 4.43 0.35
C VAL A 219 10.93 4.70 -0.30
N MET A 220 10.84 4.76 -1.62
CA MET A 220 9.55 4.98 -2.29
C MET A 220 8.61 3.79 -2.09
N LEU A 221 9.11 2.55 -2.13
CA LEU A 221 8.30 1.39 -1.83
C LEU A 221 7.76 1.44 -0.39
N TYR A 222 8.59 1.82 0.58
CA TYR A 222 8.15 2.01 1.96
C TYR A 222 7.07 3.09 2.09
N VAL A 223 7.25 4.23 1.43
CA VAL A 223 6.29 5.35 1.44
C VAL A 223 4.95 4.94 0.82
N HIS A 224 4.98 4.26 -0.32
CA HIS A 224 3.78 3.75 -1.00
C HIS A 224 3.03 2.74 -0.12
N VAL A 225 3.73 1.78 0.46
CA VAL A 225 3.16 0.72 1.30
C VAL A 225 2.60 1.23 2.64
N THR A 226 3.19 2.28 3.21
CA THR A 226 2.73 2.87 4.48
C THR A 226 1.64 3.92 4.31
N GLY A 227 1.41 4.42 3.10
CA GLY A 227 0.37 5.42 2.82
C GLY A 227 0.55 6.73 3.59
N ILE A 228 1.79 7.13 3.89
CA ILE A 228 2.08 8.36 4.64
C ILE A 228 1.52 9.56 3.89
N SER A 229 0.51 10.23 4.48
CA SER A 229 -0.32 11.27 3.86
C SER A 229 0.44 12.44 3.22
N ILE A 230 1.65 12.75 3.72
CA ILE A 230 2.51 13.83 3.18
C ILE A 230 3.08 13.49 1.79
N PHE A 231 3.12 12.20 1.44
CA PHE A 231 3.68 11.69 0.19
C PHE A 231 2.68 10.86 -0.62
N VAL A 232 1.39 10.87 -0.28
CA VAL A 232 0.35 10.17 -1.05
C VAL A 232 0.23 10.73 -2.47
N ASP A 233 0.42 12.04 -2.64
CA ASP A 233 0.47 12.69 -3.96
C ASP A 233 1.70 12.28 -4.79
N LEU A 234 2.75 11.76 -4.15
CA LEU A 234 3.91 11.17 -4.85
C LEU A 234 3.60 9.76 -5.35
N GLY A 235 2.73 9.00 -4.66
CA GLY A 235 2.39 7.61 -4.99
C GLY A 235 1.37 7.50 -6.13
N ASN A 236 0.44 8.45 -6.26
CA ASN A 236 -0.60 8.47 -7.29
C ASN A 236 -0.20 9.27 -8.54
N SER A 237 1.11 9.35 -8.81
CA SER A 237 1.66 10.11 -9.93
C SER A 237 1.88 9.20 -11.14
N ASP A 238 1.86 9.79 -12.34
CA ASP A 238 2.19 9.11 -13.60
C ASP A 238 3.55 8.37 -13.50
N ILE A 239 3.72 7.30 -14.26
CA ILE A 239 4.95 6.49 -14.26
C ILE A 239 6.19 7.37 -14.51
N ASN A 240 6.07 8.36 -15.39
CA ASN A 240 7.18 9.27 -15.73
C ASN A 240 7.61 10.14 -14.54
N SER A 241 6.66 10.64 -13.74
CA SER A 241 6.98 11.43 -12.56
C SER A 241 7.57 10.55 -11.46
N LEU A 242 7.11 9.31 -11.29
CA LEU A 242 7.72 8.34 -10.38
C LEU A 242 9.20 8.09 -10.73
N PHE A 243 9.53 7.89 -12.01
CA PHE A 243 10.93 7.79 -12.46
C PHE A 243 11.74 9.05 -12.18
N PHE A 244 11.17 10.23 -12.44
CA PHE A 244 11.85 11.50 -12.18
C PHE A 244 12.14 11.70 -10.69
N ILE A 245 11.15 11.44 -9.83
CA ILE A 245 11.28 11.52 -8.36
C ILE A 245 12.34 10.53 -7.87
N TRP A 246 12.28 9.27 -8.34
CA TRP A 246 13.24 8.24 -7.97
C TRP A 246 14.68 8.66 -8.25
N PHE A 247 14.89 9.17 -9.48
CA PHE A 247 16.19 9.62 -9.94
C PHE A 247 16.66 10.85 -9.14
N LEU A 248 15.78 11.84 -8.94
CA LEU A 248 16.10 13.04 -8.16
C LEU A 248 16.45 12.70 -6.70
N LEU A 249 15.68 11.81 -6.07
CA LEU A 249 15.94 11.32 -4.72
C LEU A 249 17.28 10.58 -4.65
N SER A 250 17.61 9.77 -5.65
CA SER A 250 18.91 9.07 -5.72
C SER A 250 20.10 10.04 -5.83
N ILE A 251 19.97 11.12 -6.61
CA ILE A 251 20.99 12.17 -6.71
C ILE A 251 21.11 12.92 -5.38
N GLY A 252 20.00 13.27 -4.75
CA GLY A 252 20.00 13.92 -3.43
C GLY A 252 20.72 13.10 -2.37
N LEU A 253 20.43 11.79 -2.31
CA LEU A 253 21.13 10.86 -1.41
C LEU A 253 22.62 10.71 -1.78
N ALA A 254 22.97 10.69 -3.07
CA ALA A 254 24.35 10.65 -3.50
C ALA A 254 25.15 11.89 -3.08
N LEU A 255 24.56 13.09 -3.22
CA LEU A 255 25.16 14.34 -2.74
C LEU A 255 25.33 14.31 -1.22
N LEU A 256 24.33 13.85 -0.47
CA LEU A 256 24.45 13.66 0.98
C LEU A 256 25.58 12.70 1.36
N ALA A 257 25.78 11.62 0.60
CA ALA A 257 26.89 10.69 0.83
C ALA A 257 28.25 11.35 0.58
N VAL A 258 28.37 12.21 -0.44
CA VAL A 258 29.59 13.00 -0.69
C VAL A 258 29.83 13.98 0.47
N PHE A 259 28.79 14.68 0.94
CA PHE A 259 28.90 15.55 2.12
C PHE A 259 29.31 14.78 3.37
N LYS A 260 28.76 13.58 3.59
CA LYS A 260 29.16 12.69 4.68
C LYS A 260 30.64 12.34 4.60
N PHE A 261 31.14 12.02 3.41
CA PHE A 261 32.57 11.73 3.20
C PHE A 261 33.45 12.96 3.50
N LEU A 262 33.05 14.16 3.06
CA LEU A 262 33.77 15.40 3.38
C LEU A 262 33.78 15.70 4.88
N PHE A 263 32.65 15.49 5.56
CA PHE A 263 32.55 15.63 7.01
C PHE A 263 33.48 14.64 7.73
N LEU A 264 33.45 13.36 7.33
CA LEU A 264 34.34 12.33 7.87
C LEU A 264 35.80 12.74 7.74
N LYS A 265 36.19 13.28 6.59
CA LYS A 265 37.55 13.76 6.34
C LYS A 265 37.94 14.93 7.24
N ALA A 266 37.03 15.88 7.47
CA ALA A 266 37.28 17.00 8.39
C ALA A 266 37.50 16.49 9.83
N VAL A 267 36.70 15.51 10.26
CA VAL A 267 36.86 14.87 11.58
C VAL A 267 38.18 14.09 11.64
N VAL A 268 38.51 13.31 10.62
CA VAL A 268 39.79 12.58 10.54
C VAL A 268 40.99 13.52 10.63
N TYR A 269 40.94 14.66 9.96
CA TYR A 269 41.97 15.69 10.03
C TYR A 269 42.10 16.28 11.45
N LEU A 270 40.97 16.55 12.12
CA LEU A 270 40.95 17.10 13.48
C LEU A 270 41.55 16.14 14.52
N PHE A 271 41.35 14.83 14.34
CA PHE A 271 41.88 13.78 15.23
C PHE A 271 43.25 13.22 14.78
N ASP A 272 43.86 13.80 13.74
CA ASP A 272 45.15 13.38 13.16
C ASP A 272 45.20 11.89 12.72
N LEU A 273 44.10 11.40 12.18
CA LEU A 273 43.92 10.01 11.70
C LEU A 273 44.21 9.91 10.18
N SER A 274 45.32 10.49 9.72
CA SER A 274 45.62 10.84 8.32
C SER A 274 45.61 9.71 7.25
N LYS A 275 45.26 8.47 7.61
CA LYS A 275 45.25 7.31 6.70
C LYS A 275 43.97 6.46 6.72
N PHE A 276 42.98 6.79 7.55
CA PHE A 276 41.83 5.89 7.81
C PHE A 276 40.48 6.43 7.29
N ASP A 277 40.43 7.63 6.69
CA ASP A 277 39.20 8.25 6.16
C ASP A 277 38.53 7.41 5.08
N PHE A 278 39.30 7.00 4.07
CA PHE A 278 38.81 6.18 2.96
C PHE A 278 38.37 4.80 3.45
N ALA A 279 39.17 4.19 4.31
CA ALA A 279 38.92 2.86 4.83
C ALA A 279 37.61 2.77 5.61
N HIS A 280 37.41 3.74 6.50
CA HIS A 280 36.19 3.87 7.30
C HIS A 280 34.96 4.01 6.39
N PHE A 281 34.97 4.98 5.45
CA PHE A 281 33.80 5.23 4.61
C PHE A 281 33.40 4.00 3.78
N PHE A 282 34.37 3.35 3.14
CA PHE A 282 34.09 2.16 2.32
C PHE A 282 33.64 0.96 3.12
N TYR A 283 34.17 0.79 4.33
CA TYR A 283 33.72 -0.25 5.25
C TYR A 283 32.22 -0.12 5.56
N LEU A 284 31.77 1.09 5.91
CA LEU A 284 30.36 1.34 6.20
C LEU A 284 29.49 1.27 4.95
N LEU A 285 29.97 1.80 3.82
CA LEU A 285 29.27 1.70 2.54
C LEU A 285 29.05 0.23 2.13
N ARG A 286 30.00 -0.65 2.43
CA ARG A 286 29.90 -2.10 2.21
C ARG A 286 28.80 -2.74 3.07
N ILE A 287 28.76 -2.41 4.36
CA ILE A 287 27.72 -2.91 5.27
C ILE A 287 26.32 -2.47 4.80
N ILE A 288 26.18 -1.18 4.47
CA ILE A 288 24.93 -0.63 3.94
C ILE A 288 24.55 -1.35 2.65
N SER A 289 25.52 -1.66 1.80
CA SER A 289 25.27 -2.31 0.52
C SER A 289 24.79 -3.75 0.61
N ILE A 290 25.47 -4.55 1.43
CA ILE A 290 25.04 -5.92 1.68
C ILE A 290 23.65 -5.91 2.30
N SER A 291 23.40 -5.01 3.26
CA SER A 291 22.07 -4.90 3.87
C SER A 291 21.00 -4.45 2.89
N MET A 292 21.30 -3.50 1.99
CA MET A 292 20.39 -3.02 0.95
C MET A 292 20.03 -4.16 0.00
N MET A 293 21.01 -4.92 -0.47
CA MET A 293 20.80 -6.03 -1.40
C MET A 293 19.91 -7.13 -0.78
N VAL A 294 20.13 -7.46 0.49
CA VAL A 294 19.28 -8.40 1.25
C VAL A 294 17.87 -7.84 1.38
N MET A 295 17.73 -6.57 1.78
CA MET A 295 16.44 -5.92 1.95
C MET A 295 15.65 -5.86 0.64
N LEU A 296 16.29 -5.47 -0.47
CA LEU A 296 15.67 -5.43 -1.80
C LEU A 296 15.22 -6.83 -2.25
N SER A 297 16.03 -7.87 -2.02
CA SER A 297 15.68 -9.25 -2.40
C SER A 297 14.43 -9.74 -1.66
N PHE A 298 14.34 -9.50 -0.36
CA PHE A 298 13.15 -9.85 0.42
C PHE A 298 11.94 -8.97 0.06
N SER A 299 12.14 -7.67 -0.18
CA SER A 299 11.07 -6.78 -0.65
C SER A 299 10.47 -7.28 -1.97
N LEU A 300 11.31 -7.70 -2.94
CA LEU A 300 10.84 -8.29 -4.20
C LEU A 300 10.08 -9.59 -3.96
N PHE A 301 10.59 -10.47 -3.10
CA PHE A 301 9.90 -11.71 -2.75
C PHE A 301 8.51 -11.43 -2.16
N PHE A 302 8.39 -10.54 -1.18
CA PHE A 302 7.11 -10.20 -0.57
C PHE A 302 6.19 -9.42 -1.51
N PHE A 303 6.72 -8.52 -2.33
CA PHE A 303 5.95 -7.76 -3.31
C PHE A 303 5.18 -8.68 -4.27
N PHE A 304 5.82 -9.71 -4.82
CA PHE A 304 5.16 -10.65 -5.75
C PHE A 304 4.31 -11.73 -5.06
N ASN A 305 4.65 -12.13 -3.83
CA ASN A 305 3.96 -13.25 -3.17
C ASN A 305 2.87 -12.79 -2.19
N ASN A 306 3.11 -11.75 -1.40
CA ASN A 306 2.18 -11.29 -0.37
C ASN A 306 2.42 -9.81 0.00
N TYR A 307 1.74 -8.92 -0.70
CA TYR A 307 1.82 -7.48 -0.49
C TYR A 307 1.45 -7.05 0.94
N SER A 308 0.49 -7.74 1.59
CA SER A 308 0.00 -7.37 2.93
C SER A 308 1.04 -7.49 4.05
N VAL A 309 2.06 -8.35 3.86
CA VAL A 309 3.13 -8.58 4.86
C VAL A 309 4.26 -7.55 4.70
N LEU A 310 4.29 -6.80 3.59
CA LEU A 310 5.37 -5.91 3.23
C LEU A 310 5.58 -4.77 4.24
N VAL A 311 4.50 -4.20 4.80
CA VAL A 311 4.56 -3.18 5.86
C VAL A 311 5.33 -3.71 7.08
N ASN A 312 4.93 -4.87 7.59
CA ASN A 312 5.57 -5.50 8.75
C ASN A 312 7.02 -5.88 8.45
N PHE A 313 7.30 -6.34 7.23
CA PHE A 313 8.65 -6.62 6.79
C PHE A 313 9.54 -5.37 6.82
N PHE A 314 9.05 -4.21 6.36
CA PHE A 314 9.80 -2.96 6.43
C PHE A 314 10.05 -2.50 7.86
N GLU A 315 9.07 -2.61 8.76
CA GLU A 315 9.25 -2.26 10.19
C GLU A 315 10.35 -3.11 10.84
N ILE A 316 10.30 -4.43 10.62
CA ILE A 316 11.33 -5.37 11.10
C ILE A 316 12.67 -5.09 10.39
N GLY A 317 12.64 -4.80 9.10
CA GLY A 317 13.79 -4.50 8.27
C GLY A 317 14.56 -3.28 8.74
N VAL A 318 13.87 -2.18 9.06
CA VAL A 318 14.49 -0.96 9.60
C VAL A 318 15.11 -1.22 10.98
N ARG A 319 14.44 -1.98 11.86
CA ARG A 319 15.00 -2.39 13.16
C ARG A 319 16.21 -3.31 12.99
N SER A 320 16.16 -4.24 12.05
CA SER A 320 17.28 -5.13 11.74
C SER A 320 18.47 -4.35 11.18
N PHE A 321 18.22 -3.43 10.25
CA PHE A 321 19.25 -2.54 9.70
C PHE A 321 19.94 -1.74 10.80
N PHE A 322 19.18 -1.24 11.78
CA PHE A 322 19.74 -0.53 12.92
C PHE A 322 20.77 -1.36 13.68
N TRP A 323 20.42 -2.62 14.02
CA TRP A 323 21.34 -3.51 14.73
C TRP A 323 22.54 -3.90 13.86
N VAL A 324 22.33 -4.21 12.58
CA VAL A 324 23.41 -4.53 11.64
C VAL A 324 24.39 -3.38 11.53
N TYR A 325 23.91 -2.14 11.43
CA TYR A 325 24.75 -0.94 11.39
C TYR A 325 25.53 -0.74 12.69
N LEU A 326 24.86 -0.87 13.85
CA LEU A 326 25.49 -0.75 15.17
C LEU A 326 26.62 -1.79 15.34
N PHE A 327 26.36 -3.05 14.99
CA PHE A 327 27.38 -4.10 15.00
C PHE A 327 28.51 -3.78 14.03
N GLY A 328 28.19 -3.24 12.84
CA GLY A 328 29.17 -2.77 11.88
C GLY A 328 30.12 -1.72 12.46
N VAL A 329 29.58 -0.67 13.06
CA VAL A 329 30.38 0.38 13.74
C VAL A 329 31.23 -0.20 14.87
N PHE A 330 30.67 -1.14 15.65
CA PHE A 330 31.41 -1.83 16.72
C PHE A 330 32.57 -2.69 16.18
N PHE A 331 32.36 -3.47 15.12
CA PHE A 331 33.43 -4.22 14.47
C PHE A 331 34.52 -3.31 13.90
N MET A 332 34.12 -2.19 13.30
CA MET A 332 35.07 -1.17 12.83
C MET A 332 35.93 -0.63 13.98
N PHE A 333 35.32 -0.34 15.13
CA PHE A 333 36.04 0.06 16.33
C PHE A 333 37.09 -0.98 16.76
N LEU A 334 36.74 -2.26 16.81
CA LEU A 334 37.68 -3.34 17.14
C LEU A 334 38.85 -3.41 16.15
N ILE A 335 38.59 -3.25 14.85
CA ILE A 335 39.63 -3.23 13.81
C ILE A 335 40.57 -2.03 14.01
N MET A 336 40.03 -0.85 14.31
CA MET A 336 40.83 0.36 14.50
C MET A 336 41.66 0.33 15.80
N VAL A 337 41.14 -0.22 16.90
CA VAL A 337 41.89 -0.35 18.17
C VAL A 337 43.16 -1.16 17.98
N ASN A 338 43.11 -2.23 17.18
CA ASN A 338 44.27 -3.10 16.95
C ASN A 338 45.31 -2.52 15.98
N ARG A 339 44.97 -1.46 15.24
CA ARG A 339 45.83 -0.92 14.16
C ARG A 339 46.31 0.51 14.38
N VAL A 340 45.59 1.28 15.19
CA VAL A 340 45.88 2.70 15.40
C VAL A 340 46.67 2.86 16.71
N PRO A 341 47.87 3.51 16.71
CA PRO A 341 48.70 3.65 17.89
C PRO A 341 48.18 4.68 18.93
N PHE A 342 46.93 5.15 18.78
CA PHE A 342 46.36 6.18 19.64
C PHE A 342 45.83 5.59 20.97
N LYS A 343 45.75 6.45 22.00
CA LYS A 343 45.01 6.13 23.22
C LYS A 343 43.54 5.87 22.85
N ASN A 344 43.00 4.73 23.28
CA ASN A 344 41.63 4.26 23.01
C ASN A 344 40.55 5.35 23.18
N TYR A 345 40.75 6.32 24.08
CA TYR A 345 39.84 7.44 24.31
C TYR A 345 39.61 8.33 23.08
N HIS A 346 40.66 8.70 22.34
CA HIS A 346 40.52 9.55 21.14
C HIS A 346 39.80 8.82 20.01
N LEU A 347 40.00 7.51 19.90
CA LEU A 347 39.35 6.68 18.90
C LEU A 347 37.85 6.53 19.18
N ILE A 348 37.45 6.35 20.43
CA ILE A 348 36.03 6.31 20.82
C ILE A 348 35.37 7.66 20.52
N ALA A 349 36.00 8.78 20.92
CA ALA A 349 35.47 10.12 20.66
C ALA A 349 35.29 10.39 19.15
N TYR A 350 36.25 9.93 18.34
CA TYR A 350 36.18 10.00 16.88
C TYR A 350 34.98 9.24 16.31
N ILE A 351 34.82 7.95 16.63
CA ILE A 351 33.72 7.12 16.09
C ILE A 351 32.37 7.64 16.55
N CYS A 352 32.28 8.09 17.80
CA CYS A 352 31.05 8.68 18.33
C CYS A 352 30.64 9.93 17.57
N THR A 353 31.60 10.83 17.30
CA THR A 353 31.34 12.10 16.59
C THR A 353 31.04 11.89 15.11
N ALA A 354 31.79 11.00 14.45
CA ALA A 354 31.68 10.76 13.01
C ALA A 354 30.45 9.94 12.62
N GLU A 355 30.08 8.94 13.44
CA GLU A 355 29.09 7.93 13.03
C GLU A 355 27.96 7.74 14.04
N LEU A 356 28.29 7.46 15.30
CA LEU A 356 27.30 7.01 16.27
C LEU A 356 26.27 8.11 16.60
N ILE A 357 26.70 9.35 16.84
CA ILE A 357 25.81 10.47 17.15
C ILE A 357 24.92 10.82 15.95
N PRO A 358 25.46 11.09 14.73
CA PRO A 358 24.62 11.34 13.56
C PRO A 358 23.64 10.20 13.26
N PHE A 359 24.09 8.95 13.40
CA PHE A 359 23.24 7.78 13.18
C PHE A 359 22.11 7.67 14.21
N LEU A 360 22.39 7.87 15.50
CA LEU A 360 21.36 7.84 16.54
C LEU A 360 20.32 8.95 16.37
N ILE A 361 20.74 10.14 15.93
CA ILE A 361 19.81 11.25 15.64
C ILE A 361 18.85 10.83 14.52
N ILE A 362 19.38 10.25 13.43
CA ILE A 362 18.57 9.77 12.30
C ILE A 362 17.67 8.61 12.73
N ALA A 363 18.20 7.64 13.48
CA ALA A 363 17.44 6.48 13.94
C ALA A 363 16.27 6.90 14.85
N LYS A 364 16.49 7.84 15.77
CA LYS A 364 15.43 8.42 16.59
C LYS A 364 14.38 9.11 15.71
N LEU A 365 14.80 9.91 14.74
CA LEU A 365 13.85 10.58 13.85
C LEU A 365 12.97 9.59 13.05
N ILE A 366 13.52 8.45 12.66
CA ILE A 366 12.81 7.42 11.88
C ILE A 366 11.90 6.55 12.78
N MET A 367 12.36 6.18 13.97
CA MET A 367 11.64 5.24 14.85
C MET A 367 10.66 5.92 15.83
N GLY A 368 10.76 7.24 16.01
CA GLY A 368 10.00 8.01 17.01
C GLY A 368 10.70 8.08 18.36
#